data_AF-A0A1G9VIT1-F1
#
_entry.id   AF-A0A1G9VIT1-F1
#
_cell.length_a   1.000
_cell.length_b   1.000
_cell.length_c   1.000
_cell.angle_alpha   90.00
_cell.angle_beta   90.00
_cell.angle_gamma   90.00
#
_symmetry.space_group_name_H-M   'P 1'
#
loop_
_entity.id
_entity.type
_entity.pdbx_description
1 polymer ?
#
loop_
_entity_poly.entity_id
_entity_poly.type
_entity_poly.pdbx_seq_one_letter_code
_entity_poly.pdbx_strand_id
1 'polypeptide(L)'
;MADAVRLDHRTSSRLWFVDHLWVLLTALVVLHHTAITYSGIGLWYYTEKSTDGAVALGLTFFALINQAWFMGAFFLLAGHFTPGWTPSPSPDELARHGGPERGVHGAR
;
A
#
# COMPACT_ATOMS: atom_id res chain seq x y z
N MET A 1 -33.61 1.55 26.29
CA MET A 1 -33.53 2.34 25.03
C MET A 1 -32.49 3.46 25.15
N ALA A 2 -31.34 3.19 25.80
CA ALA A 2 -30.29 4.17 26.10
C ALA A 2 -28.86 3.68 25.74
N ASP A 3 -28.73 2.51 25.11
CA ASP A 3 -27.45 1.89 24.77
C ASP A 3 -27.04 2.04 23.30
N ALA A 4 -27.83 2.73 22.48
CA ALA A 4 -27.58 2.87 21.03
C ALA A 4 -26.85 4.17 20.63
N VAL A 5 -26.53 5.06 21.58
CA VAL A 5 -25.85 6.36 21.30
C VAL A 5 -24.42 6.39 21.83
N ARG A 6 -23.82 5.23 22.10
CA ARG A 6 -22.36 5.11 22.11
C ARG A 6 -21.88 5.01 20.67
N LEU A 7 -22.02 6.10 19.90
CA LEU A 7 -21.21 6.23 18.71
C LEU A 7 -19.76 6.35 19.19
N ASP A 8 -19.00 5.30 18.90
CA ASP A 8 -17.57 5.25 19.06
C ASP A 8 -16.91 6.53 18.51
N HIS A 9 -16.58 7.48 19.40
CA HIS A 9 -15.78 8.66 19.03
C HIS A 9 -14.30 8.31 18.76
N ARG A 10 -13.86 7.05 18.91
CA ARG A 10 -12.46 6.64 18.67
C ARG A 10 -12.13 6.42 17.20
N THR A 11 -13.07 6.66 16.28
CA THR A 11 -12.81 6.60 14.83
C THR A 11 -12.55 7.95 14.17
N SER A 12 -12.59 9.08 14.90
CA SER A 12 -12.27 10.41 14.32
C SER A 12 -10.82 10.84 14.47
N SER A 13 -10.03 10.14 15.29
CA SER A 13 -8.56 10.22 15.28
C SER A 13 -7.97 9.13 14.37
N ARG A 14 -8.64 8.85 13.25
CA ARG A 14 -8.13 7.96 12.22
C ARG A 14 -6.96 8.63 11.53
N LEU A 15 -5.78 8.43 12.12
CA LEU A 15 -4.46 8.52 11.53
C LEU A 15 -4.30 9.69 10.54
N TRP A 16 -4.33 10.92 11.06
CA TRP A 16 -3.96 12.12 10.29
C TRP A 16 -2.70 11.91 9.44
N PHE A 17 -1.73 11.15 9.94
CA PHE A 17 -0.53 10.77 9.18
C PHE A 17 -0.82 10.00 7.89
N VAL A 18 -1.76 9.05 7.92
CA VAL A 18 -2.15 8.26 6.75
C VAL A 18 -2.86 9.14 5.74
N ASP A 19 -3.75 10.04 6.18
CA ASP A 19 -4.44 10.96 5.28
C ASP A 19 -3.44 11.90 4.55
N HIS A 20 -2.45 12.43 5.26
CA HIS A 20 -1.38 13.24 4.65
C HIS A 20 -0.50 12.42 3.70
N LEU A 21 -0.20 11.17 4.04
CA LEU A 21 0.56 10.27 3.17
C LEU A 21 -0.21 10.01 1.87
N TRP A 22 -1.51 9.82 1.93
CA TRP A 22 -2.35 9.62 0.75
C TRP A 22 -2.44 10.86 -0.14
N VAL A 23 -2.57 12.05 0.46
CA VAL A 23 -2.55 13.33 -0.28
C VAL A 23 -1.20 13.54 -0.95
N LEU A 24 -0.10 13.29 -0.23
CA LEU A 24 1.26 13.37 -0.76
C LEU A 24 1.47 12.40 -1.92
N LEU A 25 1.06 11.14 -1.76
CA LEU A 25 1.13 10.13 -2.81
C LEU A 25 0.33 10.56 -4.03
N THR A 26 -0.90 11.05 -3.87
CA THR A 26 -1.72 11.47 -5.02
C THR A 26 -1.11 12.67 -5.74
N ALA A 27 -0.62 13.67 -5.00
CA ALA A 27 0.04 14.84 -5.58
C ALA A 27 1.31 14.45 -6.37
N LEU A 28 2.11 13.52 -5.84
CA LEU A 28 3.31 13.03 -6.52
C LEU A 28 2.99 12.22 -7.78
N VAL A 29 1.88 11.47 -7.82
CA VAL A 29 1.43 10.76 -9.04
C VAL A 29 1.14 11.77 -10.15
N VAL A 30 0.37 12.81 -9.83
CA VAL A 30 0.01 13.85 -10.81
C VAL A 30 1.26 14.53 -11.36
N LEU A 31 2.21 14.88 -10.47
CA LEU A 31 3.45 15.53 -10.88
C LEU A 31 4.36 14.60 -11.70
N HIS A 32 4.42 13.31 -11.40
CA HIS A 32 5.14 12.31 -12.19
C HIS A 32 4.59 12.18 -13.61
N HIS A 33 3.26 12.08 -13.77
CA HIS A 33 2.64 12.04 -15.09
C HIS A 33 2.89 13.32 -15.88
N THR A 34 2.79 14.47 -15.21
CA THR A 34 3.11 15.78 -15.79
C THR A 34 4.56 15.82 -16.29
N ALA A 35 5.51 15.34 -15.47
CA ALA A 35 6.92 15.29 -15.84
C ALA A 35 7.17 14.35 -17.04
N ILE A 36 6.50 13.21 -17.13
CA ILE A 36 6.59 12.30 -18.29
C ILE A 36 6.07 12.97 -19.56
N THR A 37 4.96 13.72 -19.48
CA THR A 37 4.39 14.43 -20.63
C THR A 37 5.33 15.51 -21.18
N TYR A 38 5.98 16.27 -20.31
CA TYR A 38 6.81 17.42 -20.72
C TYR A 38 8.30 17.10 -20.93
N SER A 39 8.84 16.04 -20.34
CA SER A 39 10.26 15.67 -20.46
C SER A 39 10.66 15.17 -21.86
N GLY A 40 9.70 14.79 -22.70
CA GLY A 40 9.99 14.36 -24.06
C GLY A 40 10.53 12.91 -24.19
N ILE A 41 10.49 12.10 -23.12
CA ILE A 41 11.06 10.73 -23.09
C ILE A 41 10.27 9.71 -23.93
N GLY A 42 9.15 10.10 -24.54
CA GLY A 42 8.39 9.25 -25.47
C GLY A 42 7.64 8.08 -24.82
N LEU A 43 7.33 8.16 -23.52
CA LEU A 43 6.55 7.14 -22.79
C LEU A 43 5.02 7.23 -23.03
N TRP A 44 4.53 8.21 -23.83
CA TRP A 44 3.12 8.39 -24.19
C TRP A 44 2.96 8.91 -25.63
N TYR A 45 1.77 8.75 -26.22
CA TYR A 45 1.33 9.26 -27.53
C TYR A 45 1.56 10.76 -27.81
N TYR A 46 1.55 11.66 -26.80
CA TYR A 46 1.83 13.08 -27.00
C TYR A 46 3.17 13.44 -26.34
N THR A 47 4.12 13.87 -27.16
CA THR A 47 5.47 14.24 -26.73
C THR A 47 5.73 15.65 -27.25
N GLU A 48 5.70 16.65 -26.37
CA GLU A 48 6.11 18.00 -26.75
C GLU A 48 7.63 18.04 -26.78
N LYS A 49 8.21 18.51 -27.90
CA LYS A 49 9.65 18.57 -28.09
C LYS A 49 10.19 19.61 -27.11
N SER A 50 10.80 19.17 -26.01
CA SER A 50 11.44 20.06 -25.04
C SER A 50 12.33 21.05 -25.78
N THR A 51 12.05 22.35 -25.62
CA THR A 51 12.77 23.44 -26.29
C THR A 51 14.23 23.51 -25.88
N ASP A 52 14.57 22.94 -24.71
CA ASP A 52 15.92 22.89 -24.14
C ASP A 52 16.21 21.48 -23.56
N GLY A 53 17.33 20.89 -23.97
CA GLY A 53 17.76 19.56 -23.52
C GLY A 53 18.08 19.49 -22.03
N ALA A 54 18.46 20.61 -21.41
CA ALA A 54 18.70 20.68 -19.96
C ALA A 54 17.40 20.48 -19.15
N VAL A 55 16.29 21.04 -19.65
CA VAL A 55 14.96 20.90 -19.02
C VAL A 55 14.45 19.46 -19.15
N ALA A 56 14.63 18.84 -20.32
CA ALA A 56 14.29 17.44 -20.55
C ALA A 56 15.03 16.48 -19.60
N LEU A 57 16.34 16.70 -19.42
CA LEU A 57 17.17 15.93 -18.48
C LEU A 57 16.72 16.12 -17.03
N GLY A 58 16.44 17.36 -16.62
CA GLY A 58 15.93 17.66 -15.28
C GLY A 58 14.60 16.97 -14.97
N LEU A 59 13.65 17.03 -15.91
CA LEU A 59 12.35 16.36 -15.77
C LEU A 59 12.47 14.82 -15.79
N THR A 60 13.40 14.28 -16.58
CA THR A 60 13.69 12.84 -16.60
C THR A 60 14.28 12.38 -15.27
N PHE A 61 15.26 13.10 -14.73
CA PHE A 61 15.86 12.79 -13.43
C PHE A 61 14.83 12.88 -12.30
N PHE A 62 13.97 13.91 -12.33
CA PHE A 62 12.83 14.02 -11.45
C PHE A 62 11.89 12.81 -11.56
N ALA A 63 11.54 12.38 -12.78
CA ALA A 63 10.66 11.24 -13.01
C ALA A 63 11.25 9.94 -12.45
N LEU A 64 12.55 9.69 -12.65
CA LEU A 64 13.24 8.50 -12.14
C LEU A 64 13.30 8.46 -10.60
N ILE A 65 13.59 9.60 -9.96
CA ILE A 65 13.57 9.69 -8.49
C ILE A 65 12.17 9.44 -7.95
N ASN A 66 11.16 10.06 -8.56
CA ASN A 66 9.77 9.86 -8.17
C ASN A 66 9.35 8.40 -8.35
N GLN A 67 9.73 7.76 -9.46
CA GLN A 67 9.45 6.37 -9.73
C GLN A 67 10.08 5.43 -8.68
N ALA A 68 11.36 5.65 -8.33
CA ALA A 68 12.04 4.86 -7.30
C ALA A 68 11.40 5.05 -5.92
N TRP A 69 11.04 6.29 -5.56
CA TRP A 69 10.38 6.59 -4.29
C TRP A 69 8.98 5.98 -4.21
N PHE A 70 8.17 6.06 -5.27
CA PHE A 70 6.85 5.44 -5.33
C PHE A 70 6.92 3.94 -5.09
N MET A 71 7.80 3.26 -5.82
CA MET A 71 7.98 1.82 -5.67
C MET A 71 8.46 1.50 -4.24
N GLY A 72 9.43 2.24 -3.72
CA GLY A 72 9.90 2.07 -2.34
C GLY A 72 8.80 2.25 -1.29
N ALA A 73 7.98 3.30 -1.40
CA ALA A 73 6.88 3.58 -0.48
C ALA A 73 5.83 2.47 -0.50
N PHE A 74 5.46 1.96 -1.69
CA PHE A 74 4.52 0.83 -1.79
C PHE A 74 5.09 -0.45 -1.19
N PHE A 75 6.37 -0.75 -1.42
CA PHE A 75 7.02 -1.92 -0.83
C PHE A 75 7.12 -1.82 0.70
N LEU A 76 7.45 -0.64 1.24
CA LEU A 76 7.46 -0.40 2.68
C LEU A 76 6.07 -0.57 3.28
N LEU A 77 5.04 -0.03 2.62
CA LEU A 77 3.67 -0.13 3.08
C LEU A 77 3.16 -1.58 3.02
N ALA A 78 3.46 -2.30 1.93
CA ALA A 78 3.13 -3.71 1.78
C ALA A 78 3.83 -4.58 2.84
N GLY A 79 5.12 -4.32 3.12
CA GLY A 79 5.85 -5.00 4.19
C GLY A 79 5.27 -4.73 5.57
N HIS A 80 4.80 -3.52 5.85
CA HIS A 80 4.16 -3.18 7.12
C HIS A 80 2.84 -3.94 7.35
N PHE A 81 2.06 -4.18 6.28
CA PHE A 81 0.77 -4.86 6.36
C PHE A 81 0.82 -6.36 6.07
N THR A 82 1.97 -6.92 5.69
CA THR A 82 2.12 -8.36 5.45
C THR A 82 2.09 -9.09 6.80
N PRO A 83 1.03 -9.88 7.12
CA PRO A 83 1.03 -10.68 8.33
C PRO A 83 2.15 -11.72 8.25
N GLY A 84 2.80 -11.99 9.39
CA GLY A 84 3.74 -13.10 9.49
C GLY A 84 3.04 -14.38 9.07
N TRP A 85 3.47 -14.98 7.96
CA TRP A 85 2.92 -16.24 7.51
C TRP A 85 3.24 -17.31 8.55
N THR A 86 2.21 -17.78 9.24
CA THR A 86 2.30 -19.00 10.03
C THR A 86 2.06 -20.17 9.09
N PRO A 87 3.02 -21.10 8.94
CA PRO A 87 2.77 -22.35 8.24
C PRO A 87 1.51 -23.02 8.80
N SER A 88 0.67 -23.56 7.92
CA SER A 88 -0.36 -24.48 8.38
C SER A 88 0.32 -25.69 9.03
N PRO A 89 -0.13 -26.15 10.22
CA PRO A 89 0.44 -27.32 10.87
C PRO A 89 0.49 -28.52 9.93
N SER A 90 1.57 -29.30 10.00
CA SER A 90 1.69 -30.53 9.21
C SER A 90 0.72 -31.61 9.71
N PRO A 91 0.36 -32.62 8.88
CA PRO A 91 -0.58 -33.67 9.28
C PRO A 91 -0.16 -34.43 10.55
N ASP A 92 1.15 -34.58 10.79
CA ASP A 92 1.68 -35.22 11.99
C ASP A 92 1.60 -34.30 13.24
N GLU A 93 1.68 -32.99 13.07
CA GLU A 93 1.50 -32.01 14.15
C GLU A 93 0.02 -31.91 14.57
N LEU A 94 -0.89 -31.99 13.60
CA LEU A 94 -2.33 -32.14 13.86
C LEU A 94 -2.63 -33.45 14.63
N ALA A 95 -1.95 -34.54 14.30
CA ALA A 95 -2.09 -35.81 15.01
C ALA A 95 -1.54 -35.75 16.46
N ARG A 96 -0.51 -34.94 16.73
CA ARG A 96 0.04 -34.73 18.08
C ARG A 96 -0.86 -33.86 18.96
N HIS A 97 -1.54 -32.86 18.39
CA HIS A 97 -2.47 -31.99 19.13
C HIS A 97 -3.91 -32.51 19.15
N GLY A 98 -4.29 -33.40 18.23
CA GLY A 98 -5.60 -34.03 18.10
C GLY A 98 -5.70 -35.41 18.77
N GLY A 99 -5.06 -35.60 19.92
CA GLY A 99 -5.19 -36.83 20.71
C GLY A 99 -6.67 -37.17 20.99
N PRO A 100 -7.02 -38.46 21.17
CA PRO A 100 -8.38 -39.05 21.11
C PRO A 100 -9.43 -38.55 22.14
N GLU A 101 -9.19 -37.44 22.84
CA GLU A 101 -10.03 -36.93 23.94
C GLU A 101 -11.27 -36.12 23.47
N ARG A 102 -11.66 -36.18 22.19
CA ARG A 102 -13.01 -35.73 21.76
C ARG A 102 -13.95 -36.91 21.57
N GLY A 103 -13.95 -37.81 22.56
CA GLY A 103 -15.04 -38.74 22.78
C GLY A 103 -16.19 -38.06 23.53
N VAL A 104 -17.38 -38.08 22.92
CA VAL A 104 -18.62 -38.41 23.64
C VAL A 104 -19.02 -37.45 24.79
N HIS A 105 -19.22 -36.16 24.50
CA HIS A 105 -20.08 -35.33 25.36
C HIS A 105 -20.91 -34.35 24.53
N GLY A 106 -22.05 -34.84 24.01
CA GLY A 106 -23.02 -33.97 23.35
C GLY A 106 -24.17 -34.74 22.71
N ALA A 107 -25.22 -34.98 23.51
CA ALA A 107 -26.63 -35.11 23.10
C ALA A 107 -26.97 -36.33 22.20
N ARG A 108 -27.62 -37.40 22.68
CA ARG A 108 -28.93 -37.49 23.37
C ARG A 108 -30.02 -36.62 22.74
#